data_AF-A0A4S2LZB4-F1
#
_entry.id   AF-A0A4S2LZB4-F1
#
_cell.length_a   1.000
_cell.length_b   1.000
_cell.length_c   1.000
_cell.angle_alpha   90.00
_cell.angle_beta   90.00
_cell.angle_gamma   90.00
#
_symmetry.space_group_name_H-M   'P 1'
#
loop_
_entity.id
_entity.type
_entity.pdbx_description
1 polymer ?
#
loop_
_entity_poly.entity_id
_entity_poly.type
_entity_poly.pdbx_seq_one_letter_code
_entity_poly.pdbx_strand_id
1 'polypeptide(L)'
;MIGNKLRSTLIVFAAFMLIAVLDGIMCVIGVYVSYWMQEWNATRFQLDWIGSIQMGLAFCLGPFTGRFINRFGLISVAIFGGVLCTISFIVCAFTVHISMLYIFHGILSGFGIGLAYMSAVVSITINFEEKRSIAMGVVTCGTGVGCACLSTLMPMVISRIGWKNSMYILATIAFTTVIYSVLLRSDARRVSIRPSINLPVIMPQLMTLDSTLAETPKMPSQIMSSTFAFYSTWDVEQAKKQMYLTSFLGNVGSFVYLEGLDNFLRSKSKANKEPLHLLKNFQFIILFLASFFFALTFMTPIVYLFDRLRQKGIPDANISLILSAYGVFGAIARLSMGIISSFSWCKKHICLFFWIIISSVSNIVSNYMTTAWHFALFSCMLATAQARSNRY
;
A
#
# COMPACT_ATOMS: atom_id res chain seq x y z
N MET A 1 -4.14 -19.94 -21.63
CA MET A 1 -3.25 -18.74 -21.53
C MET A 1 -4.00 -17.40 -21.52
N ILE A 2 -5.04 -17.21 -22.34
CA ILE A 2 -5.75 -15.90 -22.47
C ILE A 2 -6.49 -15.51 -21.17
N GLY A 3 -7.14 -16.47 -20.48
CA GLY A 3 -7.87 -16.22 -19.24
C GLY A 3 -7.01 -15.69 -18.07
N ASN A 4 -5.75 -16.14 -17.96
CA ASN A 4 -4.85 -15.69 -16.89
C ASN A 4 -4.36 -14.25 -17.13
N LYS A 5 -4.07 -13.86 -18.37
CA LYS A 5 -3.69 -12.49 -18.72
C LYS A 5 -4.83 -11.51 -18.49
N LEU A 6 -6.04 -11.86 -18.96
CA LEU A 6 -7.23 -11.03 -18.77
C LEU A 6 -7.52 -10.80 -17.29
N ARG A 7 -7.40 -11.85 -16.47
CA ARG A 7 -7.60 -11.76 -15.02
C ARG A 7 -6.57 -10.86 -14.33
N SER A 8 -5.28 -11.02 -14.63
CA SER A 8 -4.24 -10.15 -14.09
C SER A 8 -4.47 -8.68 -14.45
N THR A 9 -4.85 -8.39 -15.70
CA THR A 9 -5.18 -7.03 -16.13
C THR A 9 -6.40 -6.47 -15.39
N LEU A 10 -7.45 -7.28 -15.19
CA LEU A 10 -8.65 -6.88 -14.45
C LEU A 10 -8.33 -6.53 -12.99
N ILE A 11 -7.49 -7.32 -12.30
CA ILE A 11 -7.09 -7.04 -10.92
C ILE A 11 -6.32 -5.73 -10.83
N VAL A 12 -5.38 -5.48 -11.76
CA VAL A 12 -4.62 -4.23 -11.82
C VAL A 12 -5.54 -3.04 -12.09
N PHE A 13 -6.48 -3.17 -13.03
CA PHE A 13 -7.46 -2.13 -13.34
C PHE A 13 -8.37 -1.82 -12.14
N ALA A 14 -8.88 -2.85 -11.46
CA ALA A 14 -9.72 -2.69 -10.27
C ALA A 14 -8.96 -2.01 -9.13
N ALA A 15 -7.73 -2.44 -8.86
CA ALA A 15 -6.88 -1.82 -7.84
C ALA A 15 -6.50 -0.37 -8.21
N PHE A 16 -6.23 -0.09 -9.47
CA PHE A 16 -6.01 1.26 -9.98
C PHE A 16 -7.21 2.17 -9.73
N MET A 17 -8.42 1.71 -10.10
CA MET A 17 -9.64 2.51 -9.93
C MET A 17 -10.00 2.71 -8.45
N LEU A 18 -9.78 1.69 -7.61
CA LEU A 18 -9.91 1.81 -6.16
C LEU A 18 -9.01 2.91 -5.60
N ILE A 19 -7.71 2.86 -5.88
CA ILE A 19 -6.77 3.87 -5.39
C ILE A 19 -7.10 5.25 -5.96
N ALA A 20 -7.47 5.35 -7.25
CA ALA A 20 -7.86 6.60 -7.86
C ALA A 20 -9.05 7.26 -7.14
N VAL A 21 -10.10 6.50 -6.87
CA VAL A 21 -11.27 7.03 -6.17
C VAL A 21 -10.92 7.40 -4.73
N LEU A 22 -10.28 6.50 -3.99
CA LEU A 22 -9.99 6.69 -2.56
C LEU A 22 -9.04 7.87 -2.30
N ASP A 23 -7.92 7.96 -3.02
CA ASP A 23 -6.99 9.08 -2.86
C ASP A 23 -7.55 10.37 -3.46
N GLY A 24 -8.32 10.27 -4.55
CA GLY A 24 -9.02 11.42 -5.12
C GLY A 24 -9.97 12.07 -4.10
N ILE A 25 -10.71 11.26 -3.34
CA ILE A 25 -11.57 11.73 -2.23
C ILE A 25 -10.75 12.47 -1.18
N MET A 26 -9.61 11.90 -0.75
CA MET A 26 -8.73 12.56 0.22
C MET A 26 -8.18 13.90 -0.29
N CYS A 27 -7.88 14.01 -1.60
CA CYS A 27 -7.37 15.24 -2.20
C CYS A 27 -8.39 16.40 -2.18
N VAL A 28 -9.69 16.10 -2.27
CA VAL A 28 -10.74 17.14 -2.36
C VAL A 28 -11.04 17.79 -1.00
N ILE A 29 -10.60 17.21 0.13
CA ILE A 29 -10.87 17.79 1.46
C ILE A 29 -10.48 19.28 1.55
N GLY A 30 -9.35 19.66 0.94
CA GLY A 30 -8.89 21.05 0.92
C GLY A 30 -9.84 22.01 0.21
N VAL A 31 -10.59 21.52 -0.78
CA VAL A 31 -11.64 22.29 -1.46
C VAL A 31 -12.84 22.51 -0.53
N TYR A 32 -13.26 21.47 0.20
CA TYR A 32 -14.41 21.54 1.11
C TYR A 32 -14.17 22.46 2.32
N VAL A 33 -12.95 22.48 2.86
CA VAL A 33 -12.58 23.33 4.00
C VAL A 33 -12.92 24.79 3.74
N SER A 34 -12.62 25.33 2.55
CA SER A 34 -12.91 26.73 2.22
C SER A 34 -14.42 27.07 2.26
N TYR A 35 -15.30 26.10 1.98
CA TYR A 35 -16.75 26.27 2.07
C TYR A 35 -17.27 26.08 3.50
N TRP A 36 -16.72 25.11 4.24
CA TRP A 36 -17.08 24.86 5.64
C TRP A 36 -16.70 26.02 6.56
N MET A 37 -15.60 26.72 6.26
CA MET A 37 -15.20 27.93 6.98
C MET A 37 -16.30 28.98 6.96
N GLN A 38 -16.95 29.18 5.81
CA GLN A 38 -18.01 30.16 5.63
C GLN A 38 -19.31 29.74 6.35
N GLU A 39 -19.67 28.46 6.30
CA GLU A 39 -20.90 27.94 6.91
C GLU A 39 -20.89 28.05 8.44
N TRP A 40 -19.79 27.66 9.09
CA TRP A 40 -19.73 27.59 10.56
C TRP A 40 -18.88 28.68 11.21
N ASN A 41 -18.38 29.66 10.43
CA ASN A 41 -17.46 30.71 10.89
C ASN A 41 -16.31 30.14 11.73
N ALA A 42 -15.83 28.96 11.35
CA ALA A 42 -14.82 28.21 12.08
C ALA A 42 -13.42 28.55 11.57
N THR A 43 -12.43 28.42 12.45
CA THR A 43 -11.03 28.60 12.03
C THR A 43 -10.61 27.47 11.11
N ARG A 44 -9.74 27.77 10.15
CA ARG A 44 -9.18 26.74 9.26
C ARG A 44 -8.48 25.62 10.03
N PHE A 45 -7.75 25.97 11.08
CA PHE A 45 -7.09 25.01 11.96
C PHE A 45 -8.05 23.96 12.53
N GLN A 46 -9.25 24.38 12.95
CA GLN A 46 -10.28 23.44 13.42
C GLN A 46 -10.70 22.49 12.28
N LEU A 47 -11.03 23.01 11.10
CA LEU A 47 -11.54 22.19 9.99
C LEU A 47 -10.47 21.26 9.38
N ASP A 48 -9.19 21.64 9.39
CA ASP A 48 -8.09 20.82 8.87
C ASP A 48 -7.90 19.51 9.67
N TRP A 49 -8.38 19.45 10.93
CA TRP A 49 -8.40 18.20 11.69
C TRP A 49 -9.27 17.12 11.02
N ILE A 50 -10.32 17.50 10.30
CA ILE A 50 -11.21 16.55 9.61
C ILE A 50 -10.40 15.73 8.59
N GLY A 51 -9.66 16.41 7.71
CA GLY A 51 -8.80 15.77 6.71
C GLY A 51 -7.63 15.00 7.33
N SER A 52 -7.03 15.56 8.39
CA SER A 52 -5.92 14.92 9.09
C SER A 52 -6.33 13.60 9.75
N ILE A 53 -7.51 13.57 10.39
CA ILE A 53 -8.09 12.35 10.99
C ILE A 53 -8.39 11.33 9.89
N GLN A 54 -9.00 11.76 8.78
CA GLN A 54 -9.35 10.90 7.65
C GLN A 54 -8.10 10.20 7.07
N MET A 55 -7.08 10.98 6.70
CA MET A 55 -5.84 10.47 6.12
C MET A 55 -5.03 9.64 7.14
N GLY A 56 -4.95 10.12 8.38
CA GLY A 56 -4.25 9.42 9.46
C GLY A 56 -4.82 8.02 9.69
N LEU A 57 -6.15 7.91 9.80
CA LEU A 57 -6.80 6.60 9.94
C LEU A 57 -6.63 5.74 8.69
N ALA A 58 -6.75 6.31 7.50
CA ALA A 58 -6.59 5.54 6.26
C ALA A 58 -5.23 4.83 6.17
N PHE A 59 -4.15 5.48 6.60
CA PHE A 59 -2.80 4.90 6.54
C PHE A 59 -2.40 4.10 7.80
N CYS A 60 -2.96 4.41 8.97
CA CYS A 60 -2.65 3.67 10.21
C CYS A 60 -3.33 2.30 10.30
N LEU A 61 -4.36 2.03 9.50
CA LEU A 61 -5.13 0.79 9.60
C LEU A 61 -4.48 -0.45 8.97
N GLY A 62 -3.31 -0.32 8.34
CA GLY A 62 -2.61 -1.43 7.67
C GLY A 62 -2.53 -2.75 8.47
N PRO A 63 -2.02 -2.75 9.72
CA PRO A 63 -1.94 -3.97 10.53
C PRO A 63 -3.30 -4.58 10.87
N PHE A 64 -4.33 -3.75 11.06
CA PHE A 64 -5.68 -4.19 11.36
C PHE A 64 -6.36 -4.78 10.13
N THR A 65 -6.22 -4.11 8.98
CA THR A 65 -6.72 -4.59 7.70
C THR A 65 -6.15 -5.96 7.36
N GLY A 66 -4.84 -6.20 7.59
CA GLY A 66 -4.24 -7.51 7.39
C GLY A 66 -4.89 -8.62 8.21
N ARG A 67 -5.21 -8.36 9.49
CA ARG A 67 -5.95 -9.31 10.34
C ARG A 67 -7.37 -9.55 9.85
N PHE A 68 -8.07 -8.50 9.42
CA PHE A 68 -9.41 -8.63 8.87
C PHE A 68 -9.43 -9.40 7.55
N ILE A 69 -8.46 -9.17 6.67
CA ILE A 69 -8.31 -9.91 5.41
C ILE A 69 -8.11 -11.40 5.69
N ASN A 70 -7.28 -11.75 6.68
CA ASN A 70 -7.05 -13.14 7.06
C ASN A 70 -8.31 -13.82 7.62
N ARG A 71 -9.18 -13.09 8.32
CA ARG A 71 -10.38 -13.64 8.96
C ARG A 71 -11.61 -13.68 8.04
N PHE A 72 -11.85 -12.60 7.30
CA PHE A 72 -13.08 -12.38 6.53
C PHE A 72 -12.89 -12.45 5.01
N GLY A 73 -11.63 -12.55 4.56
CA GLY A 73 -11.27 -12.53 3.15
C GLY A 73 -11.06 -11.12 2.60
N LEU A 74 -10.22 -11.03 1.56
CA LEU A 74 -9.80 -9.75 0.96
C LEU A 74 -10.98 -8.94 0.37
N ILE A 75 -11.85 -9.62 -0.38
CA ILE A 75 -12.95 -8.97 -1.09
C ILE A 75 -13.99 -8.43 -0.10
N SER A 76 -14.33 -9.21 0.93
CA SER A 76 -15.31 -8.82 1.95
C SER A 76 -14.87 -7.56 2.69
N VAL A 77 -13.59 -7.48 3.05
CA VAL A 77 -13.02 -6.31 3.74
C VAL A 77 -13.01 -5.08 2.83
N ALA A 78 -12.69 -5.24 1.55
CA ALA A 78 -12.72 -4.16 0.58
C ALA A 78 -14.14 -3.61 0.36
N ILE A 79 -15.13 -4.50 0.18
CA ILE A 79 -16.55 -4.14 0.05
C ILE A 79 -17.04 -3.41 1.30
N PHE A 80 -16.72 -3.94 2.48
CA PHE A 80 -17.11 -3.31 3.75
C PHE A 80 -16.52 -1.89 3.86
N GLY A 81 -15.25 -1.70 3.51
CA GLY A 81 -14.62 -0.39 3.48
C GLY A 81 -15.31 0.60 2.53
N GLY A 82 -15.65 0.16 1.31
CA GLY A 82 -16.35 0.97 0.32
C GLY A 82 -17.78 1.36 0.73
N VAL A 83 -18.53 0.43 1.31
CA VAL A 83 -19.89 0.68 1.84
C VAL A 83 -19.83 1.68 3.00
N LEU A 84 -18.88 1.48 3.93
CA LEU A 84 -18.70 2.38 5.06
C LEU A 84 -18.37 3.81 4.61
N CYS A 85 -17.49 3.94 3.62
CA CYS A 85 -17.15 5.21 2.99
C CYS A 85 -18.38 5.86 2.33
N THR A 86 -19.20 5.09 1.61
CA THR A 86 -20.43 5.57 0.99
C THR A 86 -21.43 6.10 2.02
N ILE A 87 -21.71 5.33 3.07
CA ILE A 87 -22.62 5.73 4.15
C ILE A 87 -22.11 7.00 4.83
N SER A 88 -20.79 7.08 5.06
CA SER A 88 -20.20 8.26 5.71
C SER A 88 -20.50 9.56 4.95
N PHE A 89 -20.41 9.57 3.61
CA PHE A 89 -20.70 10.76 2.82
C PHE A 89 -22.20 11.05 2.68
N ILE A 90 -23.06 10.02 2.64
CA ILE A 90 -24.51 10.23 2.69
C ILE A 90 -24.89 10.94 3.99
N VAL A 91 -24.37 10.48 5.13
CA VAL A 91 -24.63 11.11 6.43
C VAL A 91 -24.01 12.50 6.50
N CYS A 92 -22.85 12.73 5.87
CA CYS A 92 -22.23 14.07 5.77
C CYS A 92 -23.14 15.11 5.11
N ALA A 93 -24.05 14.72 4.20
CA ALA A 93 -24.96 15.66 3.56
C ALA A 93 -25.97 16.29 4.55
N PHE A 94 -26.26 15.61 5.67
CA PHE A 94 -27.21 16.05 6.69
C PHE A 94 -26.55 16.70 7.91
N THR A 95 -25.24 16.96 7.87
CA THR A 95 -24.52 17.46 9.04
C THR A 95 -24.90 18.88 9.39
N VAL A 96 -25.32 19.09 10.64
CA VAL A 96 -25.66 20.40 11.21
C VAL A 96 -24.51 20.97 12.04
N HIS A 97 -23.69 20.10 12.63
CA HIS A 97 -22.59 20.48 13.52
C HIS A 97 -21.23 20.01 12.97
N ILE A 98 -20.18 20.81 13.19
CA ILE A 98 -18.78 20.46 12.83
C ILE A 98 -18.38 19.11 13.44
N SER A 99 -18.84 18.80 14.66
CA SER A 99 -18.57 17.53 15.34
C SER A 99 -18.98 16.31 14.50
N MET A 100 -20.07 16.41 13.74
CA MET A 100 -20.50 15.34 12.85
C MET A 100 -19.54 15.15 11.68
N LEU A 101 -18.89 16.21 11.18
CA LEU A 101 -17.87 16.08 10.14
C LEU A 101 -16.62 15.37 10.67
N TYR A 102 -16.18 15.63 11.91
CA TYR A 102 -15.08 14.85 12.50
C TYR A 102 -15.40 13.36 12.56
N ILE A 103 -16.63 13.01 12.93
CA ILE A 103 -17.04 11.60 13.10
C ILE A 103 -17.23 10.93 11.74
N PHE A 104 -18.07 11.49 10.86
CA PHE A 104 -18.45 10.84 9.61
C PHE A 104 -17.42 11.07 8.52
N HIS A 105 -17.03 12.32 8.27
CA HIS A 105 -16.05 12.64 7.22
C HIS A 105 -14.63 12.28 7.66
N GLY A 106 -14.27 12.48 8.93
CA GLY A 106 -12.97 12.11 9.47
C GLY A 106 -12.88 10.60 9.76
N ILE A 107 -13.48 10.17 10.87
CA ILE A 107 -13.26 8.84 11.43
C ILE A 107 -13.86 7.73 10.54
N LEU A 108 -15.14 7.83 10.21
CA LEU A 108 -15.87 6.76 9.53
C LEU A 108 -15.38 6.57 8.09
N SER A 109 -15.22 7.68 7.35
CA SER A 109 -14.69 7.63 5.99
C SER A 109 -13.21 7.22 5.98
N GLY A 110 -12.38 7.73 6.91
CA GLY A 110 -10.97 7.35 7.03
C GLY A 110 -10.79 5.86 7.31
N PHE A 111 -11.65 5.28 8.16
CA PHE A 111 -11.68 3.85 8.41
C PHE A 111 -12.07 3.05 7.17
N GLY A 112 -13.13 3.46 6.48
CA GLY A 112 -13.59 2.80 5.26
C GLY A 112 -12.54 2.84 4.15
N ILE A 113 -11.92 4.01 3.95
CA ILE A 113 -10.85 4.20 2.97
C ILE A 113 -9.64 3.34 3.32
N GLY A 114 -9.19 3.30 4.58
CA GLY A 114 -8.04 2.49 4.98
C GLY A 114 -8.22 0.99 4.75
N LEU A 115 -9.42 0.47 5.00
CA LEU A 115 -9.74 -0.94 4.72
C LEU A 115 -9.70 -1.25 3.21
N ALA A 116 -10.34 -0.42 2.39
CA ALA A 116 -10.41 -0.63 0.95
C ALA A 116 -9.04 -0.43 0.27
N TYR A 117 -8.30 0.60 0.69
CA TYR A 117 -6.97 0.93 0.18
C TYR A 117 -5.98 -0.21 0.42
N MET A 118 -5.88 -0.68 1.66
CA MET A 118 -4.97 -1.76 2.02
C MET A 118 -5.36 -3.08 1.34
N SER A 119 -6.66 -3.33 1.13
CA SER A 119 -7.11 -4.50 0.37
C SER A 119 -6.68 -4.46 -1.10
N ALA A 120 -6.72 -3.29 -1.74
CA ALA A 120 -6.21 -3.11 -3.11
C ALA A 120 -4.68 -3.36 -3.19
N VAL A 121 -3.92 -2.80 -2.24
CA VAL A 121 -2.46 -3.01 -2.14
C VAL A 121 -2.16 -4.51 -1.97
N VAL A 122 -2.76 -5.15 -0.97
CA VAL A 122 -2.54 -6.58 -0.68
C VAL A 122 -2.88 -7.46 -1.88
N SER A 123 -3.95 -7.15 -2.62
CA SER A 123 -4.32 -7.92 -3.82
C SER A 123 -3.20 -7.95 -4.87
N ILE A 124 -2.52 -6.82 -5.10
CA ILE A 124 -1.39 -6.77 -6.02
C ILE A 124 -0.19 -7.56 -5.48
N THR A 125 0.08 -7.45 -4.17
CA THR A 125 1.22 -8.15 -3.57
C THR A 125 1.09 -9.68 -3.61
N ILE A 126 -0.13 -10.20 -3.59
CA ILE A 126 -0.41 -11.65 -3.65
C ILE A 126 -0.40 -12.16 -5.11
N ASN A 127 -0.92 -11.37 -6.06
CA ASN A 127 -1.10 -11.84 -7.44
C ASN A 127 0.12 -11.61 -8.34
N PHE A 128 1.07 -10.75 -7.95
CA PHE A 128 2.25 -10.41 -8.75
C PHE A 128 3.52 -10.52 -7.90
N GLU A 129 4.30 -11.59 -8.09
CA GLU A 129 5.59 -11.79 -7.39
C GLU A 129 6.75 -11.15 -8.19
N GLU A 130 7.01 -11.60 -9.41
CA GLU A 130 8.15 -11.10 -10.23
C GLU A 130 7.98 -9.65 -10.68
N LYS A 131 6.76 -9.25 -11.06
CA LYS A 131 6.45 -7.90 -11.59
C LYS A 131 5.73 -7.01 -10.60
N ARG A 132 5.87 -7.28 -9.29
CA ARG A 132 5.20 -6.55 -8.21
C ARG A 132 5.43 -5.05 -8.27
N SER A 133 6.67 -4.62 -8.49
CA SER A 133 7.05 -3.20 -8.53
C SER A 133 6.40 -2.47 -9.70
N ILE A 134 6.33 -3.10 -10.88
CA ILE A 134 5.68 -2.52 -12.06
C ILE A 134 4.17 -2.47 -11.85
N ALA A 135 3.55 -3.56 -11.39
CA ALA A 135 2.11 -3.62 -11.12
C ALA A 135 1.67 -2.60 -10.06
N MET A 136 2.40 -2.50 -8.95
CA MET A 136 2.17 -1.48 -7.92
C MET A 136 2.41 -0.07 -8.47
N GLY A 137 3.34 0.09 -9.42
CA GLY A 137 3.56 1.37 -10.08
C GLY A 137 2.38 1.81 -10.92
N VAL A 138 1.82 0.92 -11.73
CA VAL A 138 0.60 1.19 -12.49
C VAL A 138 -0.53 1.55 -11.54
N VAL A 139 -0.77 0.73 -10.51
CA VAL A 139 -1.87 0.93 -9.56
C VAL A 139 -1.76 2.25 -8.80
N THR A 140 -0.56 2.63 -8.36
CA THR A 140 -0.36 3.91 -7.67
C THR A 140 -0.47 5.12 -8.59
N CYS A 141 -0.35 4.98 -9.92
CA CYS A 141 -0.70 6.07 -10.85
C CYS A 141 -2.16 6.50 -10.70
N GLY A 142 -3.03 5.60 -10.22
CA GLY A 142 -4.42 5.88 -9.91
C GLY A 142 -4.57 7.09 -9.00
N THR A 143 -3.72 7.23 -7.98
CA THR A 143 -3.70 8.40 -7.08
C THR A 143 -3.66 9.73 -7.84
N GLY A 144 -2.74 9.83 -8.81
CA GLY A 144 -2.56 11.06 -9.59
C GLY A 144 -3.78 11.36 -10.47
N VAL A 145 -4.31 10.34 -11.14
CA VAL A 145 -5.52 10.46 -11.97
C VAL A 145 -6.74 10.85 -11.11
N GLY A 146 -6.92 10.18 -9.98
CA GLY A 146 -7.98 10.44 -9.01
C GLY A 146 -7.97 11.87 -8.50
N CYS A 147 -6.82 12.33 -7.99
CA CYS A 147 -6.67 13.69 -7.51
C CYS A 147 -6.89 14.72 -8.63
N ALA A 148 -6.40 14.51 -9.85
CA ALA A 148 -6.66 15.41 -10.97
C ALA A 148 -8.14 15.49 -11.35
N CYS A 149 -8.80 14.34 -11.50
CA CYS A 149 -10.20 14.25 -11.89
C CYS A 149 -11.12 14.84 -10.83
N LEU A 150 -11.03 14.37 -9.58
CA LEU A 150 -11.92 14.80 -8.51
C LEU A 150 -11.67 16.26 -8.09
N SER A 151 -10.42 16.72 -8.08
CA SER A 151 -10.12 18.12 -7.76
C SER A 151 -10.62 19.11 -8.81
N THR A 152 -10.78 18.67 -10.06
CA THR A 152 -11.39 19.51 -11.11
C THR A 152 -12.92 19.43 -11.04
N LEU A 153 -13.45 18.22 -10.87
CA LEU A 153 -14.90 17.96 -10.86
C LEU A 153 -15.60 18.59 -9.65
N MET A 154 -15.04 18.47 -8.46
CA MET A 154 -15.74 18.84 -7.22
C MET A 154 -15.97 20.35 -7.06
N PRO A 155 -15.03 21.25 -7.36
CA PRO A 155 -15.32 22.69 -7.39
C PRO A 155 -16.46 23.06 -8.35
N MET A 156 -16.51 22.44 -9.54
CA MET A 156 -17.57 22.67 -10.53
C MET A 156 -18.95 22.18 -10.06
N VAL A 157 -18.97 21.07 -9.32
CA VAL A 157 -20.19 20.54 -8.72
C VAL A 157 -20.65 21.44 -7.58
N ILE A 158 -19.75 21.78 -6.65
CA ILE A 158 -20.07 22.59 -5.47
C ILE A 158 -20.63 23.96 -5.88
N SER A 159 -20.08 24.59 -6.92
CA SER A 159 -20.55 25.90 -7.40
C SER A 159 -21.98 25.86 -7.98
N ARG A 160 -22.46 24.71 -8.46
CA ARG A 160 -23.80 24.57 -9.06
C ARG A 160 -24.87 24.10 -8.09
N ILE A 161 -24.55 23.15 -7.21
CA ILE A 161 -25.55 22.48 -6.34
C ILE A 161 -25.30 22.68 -4.84
N GLY A 162 -24.22 23.36 -4.48
CA GLY A 162 -23.79 23.55 -3.08
C GLY A 162 -23.04 22.35 -2.51
N TRP A 163 -22.30 22.60 -1.42
CA TRP A 163 -21.40 21.61 -0.81
C TRP A 163 -22.14 20.44 -0.12
N LYS A 164 -23.35 20.67 0.41
CA LYS A 164 -24.16 19.61 1.03
C LYS A 164 -24.61 18.58 0.00
N ASN A 165 -25.13 19.05 -1.13
CA ASN A 165 -25.59 18.15 -2.20
C ASN A 165 -24.43 17.48 -2.95
N SER A 166 -23.25 18.12 -3.02
CA SER A 166 -22.06 17.48 -3.61
C SER A 166 -21.58 16.26 -2.82
N MET A 167 -21.93 16.15 -1.52
CA MET A 167 -21.65 14.94 -0.73
C MET A 167 -22.36 13.69 -1.27
N TYR A 168 -23.56 13.82 -1.85
CA TYR A 168 -24.22 12.69 -2.50
C TYR A 168 -23.49 12.23 -3.77
N ILE A 169 -22.92 13.18 -4.51
CA ILE A 169 -22.08 12.84 -5.67
C ILE A 169 -20.80 12.14 -5.19
N LEU A 170 -20.17 12.64 -4.13
CA LEU A 170 -19.00 12.00 -3.53
C LEU A 170 -19.33 10.60 -2.99
N ALA A 171 -20.50 10.41 -2.39
CA ALA A 171 -21.00 9.10 -1.97
C ALA A 171 -21.20 8.15 -3.16
N THR A 172 -21.73 8.64 -4.28
CA THR A 172 -21.92 7.85 -5.50
C THR A 172 -20.57 7.42 -6.09
N ILE A 173 -19.60 8.33 -6.12
CA ILE A 173 -18.23 8.03 -6.52
C ILE A 173 -17.61 7.00 -5.57
N ALA A 174 -17.76 7.18 -4.25
CA ALA A 174 -17.29 6.22 -3.25
C ALA A 174 -17.97 4.85 -3.42
N PHE A 175 -19.25 4.77 -3.79
CA PHE A 175 -19.94 3.50 -4.02
C PHE A 175 -19.33 2.69 -5.16
N THR A 176 -18.76 3.35 -6.18
CA THR A 176 -18.04 2.63 -7.27
C THR A 176 -16.88 1.78 -6.75
N THR A 177 -16.29 2.13 -5.61
CA THR A 177 -15.25 1.31 -4.95
C THR A 177 -15.75 -0.08 -4.58
N VAL A 178 -17.03 -0.23 -4.27
CA VAL A 178 -17.66 -1.54 -3.97
C VAL A 178 -17.64 -2.42 -5.21
N ILE A 179 -17.96 -1.85 -6.37
CA ILE A 179 -17.96 -2.55 -7.66
C ILE A 179 -16.53 -3.00 -8.00
N TYR A 180 -15.55 -2.11 -7.87
CA TYR A 180 -14.14 -2.46 -8.10
C TYR A 180 -13.59 -3.46 -7.09
N SER A 181 -14.10 -3.47 -5.86
CA SER A 181 -13.70 -4.44 -4.82
C SER A 181 -14.06 -5.88 -5.20
N VAL A 182 -15.21 -6.09 -5.85
CA VAL A 182 -15.61 -7.42 -6.34
C VAL A 182 -14.64 -7.93 -7.42
N LEU A 183 -14.07 -7.02 -8.21
CA LEU A 183 -13.11 -7.33 -9.27
C LEU A 183 -11.70 -7.66 -8.75
N LEU A 184 -11.39 -7.42 -7.47
CA LEU A 184 -10.11 -7.76 -6.83
C LEU A 184 -9.85 -9.27 -6.65
N ARG A 185 -10.63 -10.13 -7.30
CA ARG A 185 -10.68 -11.59 -7.09
C ARG A 185 -9.32 -12.27 -7.27
N SER A 186 -8.55 -12.34 -6.18
CA SER A 186 -7.40 -13.22 -6.03
C SER A 186 -7.89 -14.65 -5.86
N ASP A 187 -7.13 -15.64 -6.35
CA ASP A 187 -7.45 -17.02 -6.02
C ASP A 187 -7.23 -17.24 -4.53
N ALA A 188 -8.33 -17.30 -3.77
CA ALA A 188 -8.34 -17.75 -2.38
C ALA A 188 -7.66 -19.12 -2.21
N ARG A 189 -7.53 -19.89 -3.30
CA ARG A 189 -6.79 -21.17 -3.37
C ARG A 189 -5.28 -21.07 -3.12
N ARG A 190 -4.66 -19.88 -3.08
CA ARG A 190 -3.27 -19.70 -2.59
C ARG A 190 -3.17 -19.25 -1.13
N VAL A 191 -4.23 -18.67 -0.56
CA VAL A 191 -4.25 -18.28 0.86
C VAL A 191 -4.67 -19.48 1.75
N SER A 192 -5.31 -20.50 1.18
CA SER A 192 -5.78 -21.69 1.90
C SER A 192 -4.96 -22.98 1.73
N ILE A 193 -3.67 -22.95 1.35
CA ILE A 193 -2.86 -24.19 1.26
C ILE A 193 -1.51 -24.06 1.99
N ARG A 194 -1.56 -24.19 3.32
CA ARG A 194 -1.20 -25.46 3.95
C ARG A 194 -2.35 -25.82 4.90
N PRO A 195 -3.27 -26.72 4.54
CA PRO A 195 -3.80 -27.56 5.59
C PRO A 195 -2.56 -28.21 6.19
N SER A 196 -2.44 -28.19 7.52
CA SER A 196 -1.73 -29.26 8.20
C SER A 196 -2.11 -30.54 7.45
N ILE A 197 -1.15 -31.18 6.78
CA ILE A 197 -1.34 -32.56 6.39
C ILE A 197 -1.74 -33.21 7.70
N ASN A 198 -3.03 -33.53 7.81
CA ASN A 198 -3.48 -34.43 8.83
C ASN A 198 -2.55 -35.63 8.62
N LEU A 199 -1.72 -35.86 9.62
CA LEU A 199 -0.80 -36.98 9.70
C LEU A 199 -1.47 -38.18 10.42
N PRO A 200 -2.79 -38.49 10.34
CA PRO A 200 -3.39 -39.51 11.17
C PRO A 200 -3.22 -40.90 10.55
N VAL A 201 -2.11 -41.18 9.86
CA VAL A 201 -1.89 -42.50 9.25
C VAL A 201 -0.44 -43.01 9.29
N ILE A 202 0.59 -42.17 9.48
CA ILE A 202 1.99 -42.68 9.43
C ILE A 202 2.60 -42.91 10.83
N MET A 203 1.95 -42.41 11.88
CA MET A 203 2.48 -42.52 13.25
C MET A 203 2.64 -43.97 13.79
N PRO A 204 1.83 -44.98 13.40
CA PRO A 204 2.04 -46.35 13.88
C PRO A 204 3.28 -47.04 13.28
N GLN A 205 3.81 -46.56 12.15
CA GLN A 205 4.96 -47.20 11.46
C GLN A 205 6.32 -46.58 11.82
N LEU A 206 6.34 -45.37 12.41
CA LEU A 206 7.57 -44.75 12.91
C LEU A 206 7.90 -45.14 14.36
N MET A 207 6.91 -45.65 15.11
CA MET A 207 7.08 -46.06 16.51
C MET A 207 7.70 -47.46 16.70
N THR A 208 7.95 -48.20 15.62
CA THR A 208 8.62 -49.51 15.66
C THR A 208 10.09 -49.44 15.25
N LEU A 209 10.71 -48.26 15.20
CA LEU A 209 12.18 -48.18 15.20
C LEU A 209 12.68 -48.44 16.63
N ASP A 210 13.01 -49.71 16.82
CA ASP A 210 13.77 -50.34 17.91
C ASP A 210 14.49 -49.35 18.84
N SER A 211 14.12 -49.39 20.12
CA SER A 211 14.66 -48.55 21.20
C SER A 211 16.13 -48.83 21.55
N THR A 212 16.84 -49.61 20.73
CA THR A 212 18.22 -50.04 20.92
C THR A 212 19.22 -49.33 20.00
N LEU A 213 18.77 -48.50 19.03
CA LEU A 213 19.64 -47.75 18.10
C LEU A 213 19.81 -46.27 18.48
N ALA A 214 19.86 -45.98 19.78
CA ALA A 214 20.23 -44.67 20.31
C ALA A 214 21.76 -44.52 20.32
N GLU A 215 22.35 -44.04 19.22
CA GLU A 215 23.56 -43.21 19.18
C GLU A 215 23.90 -42.93 17.71
N THR A 216 23.70 -41.67 17.28
CA THR A 216 23.88 -41.11 15.91
C THR A 216 22.74 -41.39 14.90
N PRO A 217 22.00 -40.36 14.46
CA PRO A 217 20.96 -40.52 13.44
C PRO A 217 21.61 -40.69 12.07
N LYS A 218 21.66 -41.92 11.54
CA LYS A 218 22.08 -42.21 10.17
C LYS A 218 20.85 -42.27 9.26
N MET A 219 20.85 -41.54 8.15
CA MET A 219 19.73 -41.57 7.18
C MET A 219 19.77 -42.84 6.31
N PRO A 220 18.61 -43.47 5.96
CA PRO A 220 18.56 -44.63 5.08
C PRO A 220 18.89 -44.27 3.62
N SER A 221 19.67 -45.13 2.97
CA SER A 221 20.30 -44.94 1.65
C SER A 221 19.37 -45.08 0.42
N GLN A 222 18.06 -45.22 0.61
CA GLN A 222 17.14 -45.58 -0.49
C GLN A 222 16.42 -44.40 -1.17
N ILE A 223 16.71 -43.14 -0.83
CA ILE A 223 15.94 -41.97 -1.32
C ILE A 223 16.62 -41.20 -2.48
N MET A 224 17.69 -41.70 -3.12
CA MET A 224 18.31 -40.94 -4.22
C MET A 224 18.90 -41.81 -5.34
N SER A 225 18.23 -41.81 -6.50
CA SER A 225 18.89 -41.82 -7.81
C SER A 225 19.41 -40.39 -8.07
N SER A 226 20.63 -40.10 -8.51
CA SER A 226 21.59 -40.90 -9.28
C SER A 226 23.03 -40.38 -9.04
N THR A 227 23.96 -41.34 -8.97
CA THR A 227 25.40 -41.23 -9.30
C THR A 227 26.30 -40.44 -8.35
N PHE A 228 26.40 -40.85 -7.08
CA PHE A 228 27.67 -41.07 -6.36
C PHE A 228 27.42 -41.57 -4.92
N ALA A 229 26.57 -42.58 -4.73
CA ALA A 229 26.67 -43.36 -3.50
C ALA A 229 27.75 -44.40 -3.76
N PHE A 230 28.96 -44.29 -3.21
CA PHE A 230 29.73 -45.52 -3.01
C PHE A 230 30.66 -45.65 -1.79
N TYR A 231 31.19 -44.62 -1.10
CA TYR A 231 32.14 -44.96 0.00
C TYR A 231 32.26 -44.09 1.26
N SER A 232 31.25 -43.32 1.69
CA SER A 232 31.36 -42.73 3.04
C SER A 232 30.03 -42.53 3.75
N THR A 233 29.93 -43.13 4.94
CA THR A 233 29.00 -42.70 5.99
C THR A 233 29.46 -41.35 6.50
N TRP A 234 28.69 -40.29 6.26
CA TRP A 234 29.07 -38.93 6.67
C TRP A 234 28.56 -38.60 8.06
N ASP A 235 29.46 -38.09 8.89
CA ASP A 235 29.16 -37.58 10.23
C ASP A 235 28.63 -36.13 10.18
N VAL A 236 27.70 -35.80 11.06
CA VAL A 236 26.97 -34.52 11.09
C VAL A 236 27.92 -33.34 11.37
N GLU A 237 29.03 -33.56 12.08
CA GLU A 237 30.04 -32.52 12.29
C GLU A 237 30.83 -32.18 11.01
N GLN A 238 31.10 -33.15 10.14
CA GLN A 238 31.79 -32.90 8.87
C GLN A 238 30.91 -32.11 7.90
N ALA A 239 29.58 -32.30 7.94
CA ALA A 239 28.62 -31.55 7.13
C ALA A 239 28.66 -30.03 7.40
N LYS A 240 28.97 -29.59 8.63
CA LYS A 240 29.12 -28.16 8.96
C LYS A 240 30.36 -27.53 8.31
N LYS A 241 31.46 -28.27 8.18
CA LYS A 241 32.69 -27.77 7.52
C LYS A 241 32.52 -27.64 6.01
N GLN A 242 31.74 -28.53 5.41
CA GLN A 242 31.57 -28.61 3.94
C GLN A 242 30.47 -27.70 3.38
N MET A 243 29.60 -27.16 4.24
CA MET A 243 28.57 -26.16 3.90
C MET A 243 29.14 -24.90 3.22
N TYR A 244 30.40 -24.57 3.48
CA TYR A 244 31.09 -23.44 2.83
C TYR A 244 31.60 -23.79 1.42
N LEU A 245 31.98 -25.05 1.17
CA LEU A 245 32.52 -25.49 -0.12
C LEU A 245 31.42 -25.80 -1.14
N THR A 246 30.26 -26.25 -0.65
CA THR A 246 29.06 -26.52 -1.47
C THR A 246 28.34 -25.26 -1.93
N SER A 247 28.58 -24.11 -1.27
CA SER A 247 28.06 -22.80 -1.70
C SER A 247 28.68 -22.31 -3.02
N PHE A 248 29.80 -22.87 -3.46
CA PHE A 248 30.45 -22.54 -4.75
C PHE A 248 30.01 -23.47 -5.90
N LEU A 249 29.64 -24.72 -5.61
CA LEU A 249 29.31 -25.74 -6.64
C LEU A 249 27.80 -26.00 -6.78
N GLY A 250 26.96 -25.50 -5.87
CA GLY A 250 25.49 -25.63 -5.89
C GLY A 250 24.77 -24.76 -6.94
N ASN A 251 25.44 -24.35 -8.01
CA ASN A 251 24.82 -23.65 -9.14
C ASN A 251 24.01 -24.58 -10.07
N VAL A 252 23.87 -25.87 -9.74
CA VAL A 252 23.04 -26.80 -10.52
C VAL A 252 22.25 -27.71 -9.58
N GLY A 253 20.96 -27.40 -9.40
CA GLY A 253 19.90 -28.37 -9.08
C GLY A 253 19.86 -28.97 -7.67
N SER A 254 19.12 -28.34 -6.73
CA SER A 254 18.43 -29.05 -5.62
C SER A 254 17.53 -28.09 -4.81
N PHE A 255 16.61 -27.39 -5.48
CA PHE A 255 15.72 -26.41 -4.81
C PHE A 255 14.60 -27.07 -3.97
N VAL A 256 14.25 -28.33 -4.23
CA VAL A 256 13.05 -28.96 -3.65
C VAL A 256 13.29 -29.47 -2.22
N TYR A 257 14.52 -29.86 -1.87
CA TYR A 257 14.84 -30.42 -0.54
C TYR A 257 15.18 -29.36 0.52
N LEU A 258 15.80 -28.25 0.12
CA LEU A 258 16.09 -27.13 1.02
C LEU A 258 14.82 -26.43 1.50
N GLU A 259 13.78 -26.39 0.66
CA GLU A 259 12.49 -25.81 1.03
C GLU A 259 11.74 -26.69 2.05
N GLY A 260 11.84 -28.02 1.94
CA GLY A 260 11.29 -28.94 2.93
C GLY A 260 11.92 -28.80 4.31
N LEU A 261 13.25 -28.63 4.35
CA LEU A 261 14.02 -28.47 5.59
C LEU A 261 13.80 -27.09 6.24
N ASP A 262 13.72 -26.02 5.43
CA ASP A 262 13.42 -24.67 5.93
C ASP A 262 12.02 -24.61 6.56
N ASN A 263 11.05 -25.32 5.98
CA ASN A 263 9.70 -25.42 6.53
C ASN A 263 9.62 -26.25 7.83
N PHE A 264 10.43 -27.29 7.96
CA PHE A 264 10.52 -28.08 9.19
C PHE A 264 11.16 -27.27 10.34
N LEU A 265 12.25 -26.53 10.05
CA LEU A 265 12.91 -25.64 11.01
C LEU A 265 12.01 -24.46 11.43
N ARG A 266 11.20 -23.91 10.51
CA ARG A 266 10.17 -22.91 10.82
C ARG A 266 9.05 -23.46 11.71
N SER A 267 8.71 -24.75 11.62
CA SER A 267 7.67 -25.36 12.45
C SER A 267 8.09 -25.57 13.91
N LYS A 268 9.39 -25.84 14.15
CA LYS A 268 9.98 -25.91 15.51
C LYS A 268 10.36 -24.53 16.05
N SER A 269 10.67 -23.57 15.17
CA SER A 269 10.82 -22.16 15.52
C SER A 269 9.44 -21.51 15.62
N LYS A 270 8.72 -21.80 16.71
CA LYS A 270 7.75 -20.86 17.30
C LYS A 270 8.48 -19.60 17.78
N ALA A 271 9.22 -18.94 16.91
CA ALA A 271 9.57 -17.56 17.13
C ALA A 271 8.29 -16.78 16.85
N ASN A 272 7.50 -16.56 17.92
CA ASN A 272 6.90 -15.26 18.16
C ASN A 272 8.01 -14.20 17.97
N LYS A 273 8.34 -13.85 16.72
CA LYS A 273 9.00 -12.59 16.44
C LYS A 273 7.89 -11.58 16.62
N GLU A 274 7.76 -11.06 17.84
CA GLU A 274 6.92 -9.90 18.08
C GLU A 274 7.22 -8.86 17.00
N PRO A 275 6.20 -8.20 16.42
CA PRO A 275 6.41 -7.17 15.39
C PRO A 275 7.39 -6.07 15.86
N LEU A 276 7.52 -5.92 17.18
CA LEU A 276 8.44 -5.02 17.87
C LEU A 276 9.93 -5.38 17.70
N HIS A 277 10.29 -6.59 17.27
CA HIS A 277 11.70 -6.95 17.03
C HIS A 277 12.33 -6.11 15.91
N LEU A 278 11.55 -5.65 14.92
CA LEU A 278 12.03 -4.74 13.88
C LEU A 278 12.46 -3.38 14.44
N LEU A 279 11.83 -2.92 15.53
CA LEU A 279 12.18 -1.67 16.22
C LEU A 279 13.54 -1.73 16.93
N LYS A 280 14.16 -2.90 17.06
CA LYS A 280 15.53 -3.03 17.59
C LYS A 280 16.60 -2.79 16.53
N ASN A 281 16.23 -2.77 15.24
CA ASN A 281 17.18 -2.54 14.15
C ASN A 281 17.38 -1.04 13.93
N PHE A 282 18.59 -0.53 14.18
CA PHE A 282 18.94 0.88 14.01
C PHE A 282 18.63 1.43 12.61
N GLN A 283 18.86 0.64 11.56
CA GLN A 283 18.53 1.05 10.18
C GLN A 283 17.02 1.20 9.97
N PHE A 284 16.23 0.34 10.61
CA PHE A 284 14.77 0.42 10.58
C PHE A 284 14.27 1.64 11.36
N ILE A 285 14.84 1.93 12.53
CA ILE A 285 14.50 3.13 13.32
C ILE A 285 14.76 4.40 12.51
N ILE A 286 15.93 4.52 11.88
CA ILE A 286 16.26 5.68 11.02
C ILE A 286 15.25 5.81 9.88
N LEU A 287 14.94 4.70 9.19
CA LEU A 287 13.98 4.72 8.08
C LEU A 287 12.57 5.09 8.55
N PHE A 288 12.15 4.57 9.70
CA PHE A 288 10.88 4.88 10.32
C PHE A 288 10.79 6.36 10.69
N LEU A 289 11.81 6.90 11.36
CA LEU A 289 11.87 8.29 11.77
C LEU A 289 11.88 9.23 10.56
N ALA A 290 12.66 8.90 9.52
CA ALA A 290 12.66 9.64 8.26
C ALA A 290 11.29 9.60 7.56
N SER A 291 10.61 8.45 7.57
CA SER A 291 9.27 8.30 6.98
C SER A 291 8.21 9.05 7.79
N PHE A 292 8.35 9.10 9.11
CA PHE A 292 7.48 9.86 10.00
C PHE A 292 7.59 11.37 9.75
N PHE A 293 8.81 11.92 9.74
CA PHE A 293 9.02 13.34 9.44
C PHE A 293 8.63 13.70 8.00
N PHE A 294 8.85 12.79 7.06
CA PHE A 294 8.33 12.94 5.71
C PHE A 294 6.79 12.99 5.70
N ALA A 295 6.11 12.11 6.43
CA ALA A 295 4.65 12.10 6.51
C ALA A 295 4.09 13.42 7.09
N LEU A 296 4.76 14.04 8.07
CA LEU A 296 4.38 15.35 8.62
C LEU A 296 4.41 16.48 7.58
N THR A 297 5.27 16.36 6.56
CA THR A 297 5.49 17.40 5.54
C THR A 297 4.86 17.06 4.19
N PHE A 298 4.36 15.83 4.03
CA PHE A 298 3.88 15.28 2.77
C PHE A 298 2.63 15.96 2.21
N MET A 299 1.62 16.20 3.06
CA MET A 299 0.31 16.69 2.61
C MET A 299 0.12 18.19 2.76
N THR A 300 0.80 18.82 3.71
CA THR A 300 0.65 20.25 4.01
C THR A 300 0.80 21.14 2.77
N PRO A 301 1.79 20.94 1.88
CA PRO A 301 1.90 21.78 0.71
C PRO A 301 0.70 21.67 -0.24
N ILE A 302 0.12 20.47 -0.39
CA ILE A 302 -0.98 20.17 -1.34
C ILE A 302 -2.31 20.70 -0.79
N VAL A 303 -2.61 20.40 0.47
CA VAL A 303 -3.87 20.82 1.12
C VAL A 303 -3.95 22.35 1.22
N TYR A 304 -2.83 23.02 1.44
CA TYR A 304 -2.78 24.48 1.51
C TYR A 304 -2.54 25.15 0.15
N LEU A 305 -2.23 24.39 -0.90
CA LEU A 305 -1.94 24.94 -2.23
C LEU A 305 -3.13 25.72 -2.79
N PHE A 306 -4.34 25.15 -2.69
CA PHE A 306 -5.56 25.78 -3.20
C PHE A 306 -5.77 27.17 -2.60
N ASP A 307 -5.76 27.26 -1.27
CA ASP A 307 -5.95 28.53 -0.57
C ASP A 307 -4.79 29.51 -0.78
N ARG A 308 -3.54 29.04 -0.86
CA ARG A 308 -2.37 29.90 -1.18
C ARG A 308 -2.52 30.54 -2.55
N LEU A 309 -3.00 29.78 -3.54
CA LEU A 309 -3.21 30.30 -4.89
C LEU A 309 -4.38 31.30 -4.91
N ARG A 310 -5.45 31.02 -4.16
CA ARG A 310 -6.61 31.90 -4.04
C ARG A 310 -6.26 33.23 -3.35
N GLN A 311 -5.46 33.20 -2.27
CA GLN A 311 -4.96 34.40 -1.59
C GLN A 311 -4.11 35.28 -2.50
N LYS A 312 -3.44 34.70 -3.50
CA LYS A 312 -2.69 35.45 -4.52
C LYS A 312 -3.56 35.99 -5.67
N GLY A 313 -4.89 35.87 -5.56
CA GLY A 313 -5.84 36.38 -6.56
C GLY A 313 -5.88 35.57 -7.85
N ILE A 314 -5.38 34.33 -7.85
CA ILE A 314 -5.41 33.47 -9.03
C ILE A 314 -6.84 32.95 -9.23
N PRO A 315 -7.42 33.02 -10.45
CA PRO A 315 -8.76 32.52 -10.72
C PRO A 315 -8.89 31.02 -10.44
N ASP A 316 -10.02 30.58 -9.87
CA ASP A 316 -10.29 29.17 -9.50
C ASP A 316 -10.09 28.19 -10.67
N ALA A 317 -10.34 28.63 -11.91
CA ALA A 317 -10.08 27.84 -13.12
C ALA A 317 -8.59 27.50 -13.29
N ASN A 318 -7.70 28.47 -13.04
CA ASN A 318 -6.26 28.28 -13.12
C ASN A 318 -5.74 27.45 -11.94
N ILE A 319 -6.33 27.62 -10.76
CA ILE A 319 -6.02 26.80 -9.57
C ILE A 319 -6.34 25.32 -9.86
N SER A 320 -7.51 25.06 -10.43
CA SER A 320 -7.93 23.70 -10.81
C SER A 320 -6.99 23.09 -11.86
N LEU A 321 -6.49 23.89 -12.81
CA LEU A 321 -5.50 23.47 -13.81
C LEU A 321 -4.14 23.14 -13.17
N ILE A 322 -3.68 23.92 -12.19
CA ILE A 322 -2.45 23.64 -11.45
C ILE A 322 -2.59 22.34 -10.64
N LEU A 323 -3.74 22.12 -9.99
CA LEU A 323 -4.01 20.91 -9.21
C LEU A 323 -4.22 19.67 -10.10
N SER A 324 -4.74 19.83 -11.31
CA SER A 324 -4.80 18.74 -12.28
C SER A 324 -3.42 18.39 -12.83
N ALA A 325 -2.58 19.40 -13.10
CA ALA A 325 -1.18 19.19 -13.47
C ALA A 325 -0.42 18.43 -12.38
N TYR A 326 -0.61 18.78 -11.10
CA TYR A 326 -0.08 18.01 -9.96
C TYR A 326 -0.40 16.51 -10.10
N GLY A 327 -1.67 16.17 -10.32
CA GLY A 327 -2.10 14.78 -10.44
C GLY A 327 -1.50 14.06 -11.66
N VAL A 328 -1.48 14.72 -12.83
CA VAL A 328 -0.92 14.15 -14.07
C VAL A 328 0.57 13.87 -13.94
N PHE A 329 1.36 14.86 -13.50
CA PHE A 329 2.80 14.69 -13.30
C PHE A 329 3.10 13.67 -12.20
N GLY A 330 2.26 13.61 -11.17
CA GLY A 330 2.34 12.59 -10.14
C GLY A 330 2.08 11.18 -10.66
N ALA A 331 1.16 11.01 -11.60
CA ALA A 331 0.90 9.72 -12.23
C ALA A 331 2.10 9.29 -13.09
N ILE A 332 2.62 10.20 -13.93
CA ILE A 332 3.80 9.94 -14.77
C ILE A 332 5.00 9.53 -13.90
N ALA A 333 5.28 10.29 -12.84
CA ALA A 333 6.40 10.01 -11.95
C ALA A 333 6.27 8.66 -11.23
N ARG A 334 5.06 8.26 -10.82
CA ARG A 334 4.79 6.94 -10.22
C ARG A 334 5.05 5.81 -11.20
N LEU A 335 4.66 5.97 -12.46
CA LEU A 335 4.93 4.99 -13.50
C LEU A 335 6.44 4.87 -13.76
N SER A 336 7.11 6.00 -13.99
CA SER A 336 8.55 6.08 -14.24
C SER A 336 9.35 5.46 -13.08
N MET A 337 9.02 5.79 -11.84
CA MET A 337 9.66 5.20 -10.67
C MET A 337 9.42 3.70 -10.55
N GLY A 338 8.26 3.20 -11.00
CA GLY A 338 8.01 1.77 -11.05
C GLY A 338 8.93 1.02 -11.98
N ILE A 339 9.19 1.59 -13.15
CA ILE A 339 10.14 1.06 -14.11
C ILE A 339 11.58 1.19 -13.57
N ILE A 340 11.96 2.37 -13.08
CA ILE A 340 13.32 2.60 -12.54
C ILE A 340 13.64 1.63 -11.39
N SER A 341 12.69 1.44 -10.47
CA SER A 341 12.84 0.54 -9.32
C SER A 341 12.93 -0.95 -9.68
N SER A 342 12.61 -1.31 -10.94
CA SER A 342 12.66 -2.69 -11.43
C SER A 342 14.06 -3.11 -11.88
N PHE A 343 14.94 -2.16 -12.19
CA PHE A 343 16.30 -2.47 -12.62
C PHE A 343 17.22 -2.82 -11.44
N SER A 344 18.08 -3.83 -11.63
CA SER A 344 18.99 -4.37 -10.61
C SER A 344 20.07 -3.40 -10.13
N TRP A 345 20.47 -2.44 -10.96
CA TRP A 345 21.44 -1.39 -10.61
C TRP A 345 20.89 -0.31 -9.66
N CYS A 346 19.57 -0.26 -9.46
CA CYS A 346 18.91 0.83 -8.76
C CYS A 346 18.95 0.57 -7.25
N LYS A 347 19.89 1.22 -6.56
CA LYS A 347 19.91 1.27 -5.09
C LYS A 347 18.73 2.09 -4.59
N LYS A 348 17.63 1.38 -4.30
CA LYS A 348 16.35 1.89 -3.80
C LYS A 348 16.47 3.00 -2.74
N HIS A 349 17.35 2.82 -1.76
CA HIS A 349 17.61 3.81 -0.69
C HIS A 349 18.28 5.10 -1.20
N ILE A 350 19.10 5.06 -2.24
CA ILE A 350 19.72 6.26 -2.81
C ILE A 350 18.68 7.08 -3.58
N CYS A 351 17.85 6.41 -4.39
CA CYS A 351 16.72 7.07 -5.07
C CYS A 351 15.75 7.67 -4.06
N LEU A 352 15.53 6.98 -2.93
CA LEU A 352 14.83 7.52 -1.77
C LEU A 352 15.53 8.82 -1.30
N PHE A 353 16.79 8.83 -0.86
CA PHE A 353 17.39 10.08 -0.37
C PHE A 353 17.32 11.26 -1.35
N PHE A 354 17.60 11.01 -2.64
CA PHE A 354 17.52 12.02 -3.70
C PHE A 354 16.15 12.72 -3.77
N TRP A 355 15.06 11.96 -3.74
CA TRP A 355 13.72 12.53 -3.82
C TRP A 355 13.28 13.28 -2.56
N ILE A 356 13.79 12.91 -1.38
CA ILE A 356 13.49 13.66 -0.14
C ILE A 356 14.14 15.04 -0.25
N ILE A 357 15.39 15.09 -0.71
CA ILE A 357 16.13 16.35 -0.87
C ILE A 357 15.40 17.25 -1.87
N ILE A 358 15.03 16.72 -3.03
CA ILE A 358 14.26 17.48 -4.04
C ILE A 358 12.95 18.00 -3.45
N SER A 359 12.20 17.18 -2.71
CA SER A 359 10.94 17.60 -2.09
C SER A 359 11.14 18.72 -1.07
N SER A 360 12.16 18.60 -0.22
CA SER A 360 12.46 19.58 0.82
C SER A 360 12.91 20.91 0.20
N VAL A 361 13.81 20.86 -0.79
CA VAL A 361 14.24 22.06 -1.53
C VAL A 361 13.05 22.71 -2.23
N SER A 362 12.21 21.93 -2.90
CA SER A 362 11.00 22.45 -3.58
C SER A 362 10.07 23.17 -2.59
N ASN A 363 9.85 22.60 -1.40
CA ASN A 363 9.03 23.22 -0.36
C ASN A 363 9.62 24.54 0.15
N ILE A 364 10.94 24.64 0.31
CA ILE A 364 11.60 25.88 0.71
C ILE A 364 11.45 26.94 -0.39
N VAL A 365 11.71 26.56 -1.65
CA VAL A 365 11.61 27.47 -2.80
C VAL A 365 10.16 27.95 -3.01
N SER A 366 9.16 27.14 -2.64
CA SER A 366 7.74 27.49 -2.78
C SER A 366 7.34 28.80 -2.11
N ASN A 367 8.04 29.21 -1.04
CA ASN A 367 7.76 30.46 -0.34
C ASN A 367 8.09 31.70 -1.20
N TYR A 368 9.00 31.57 -2.16
CA TYR A 368 9.43 32.64 -3.06
C TYR A 368 8.66 32.67 -4.38
N MET A 369 7.75 31.71 -4.60
CA MET A 369 7.00 31.59 -5.85
C MET A 369 5.82 32.55 -5.90
N THR A 370 5.76 33.40 -6.93
CA THR A 370 4.72 34.45 -7.06
C THR A 370 3.76 34.24 -8.23
N THR A 371 4.18 33.55 -9.29
CA THR A 371 3.34 33.37 -10.50
C THR A 371 2.77 31.95 -10.62
N ALA A 372 1.66 31.81 -11.34
CA ALA A 372 0.98 30.53 -11.59
C ALA A 372 1.92 29.46 -12.18
N TRP A 373 2.85 29.84 -13.05
CA TRP A 373 3.84 28.94 -13.64
C TRP A 373 4.81 28.35 -12.60
N HIS A 374 5.24 29.16 -11.62
CA HIS A 374 6.09 28.66 -10.54
C HIS A 374 5.35 27.62 -9.69
N PHE A 375 4.07 27.85 -9.38
CA PHE A 375 3.26 26.89 -8.62
C PHE A 375 2.92 25.63 -9.42
N ALA A 376 2.76 25.72 -10.74
CA ALA A 376 2.65 24.56 -11.61
C ALA A 376 3.94 23.71 -11.54
N LEU A 377 5.11 24.34 -11.65
CA LEU A 377 6.40 23.66 -11.60
C LEU A 377 6.67 23.02 -10.22
N PHE A 378 6.32 23.73 -9.14
CA PHE A 378 6.32 23.20 -7.78
C PHE A 378 5.40 22.00 -7.60
N SER A 379 4.20 22.07 -8.18
CA SER A 379 3.25 20.98 -8.15
C SER A 379 3.79 19.74 -8.85
N CYS A 380 4.45 19.90 -10.00
CA CYS A 380 5.13 18.80 -10.69
C CYS A 380 6.23 18.17 -9.84
N MET A 381 7.08 19.00 -9.21
CA MET A 381 8.17 18.52 -8.35
C MET A 381 7.65 17.80 -7.11
N LEU A 382 6.64 18.35 -6.43
CA LEU A 382 5.99 17.67 -5.31
C LEU A 382 5.36 16.35 -5.73
N ALA A 383 4.68 16.31 -6.87
CA ALA A 383 4.01 15.10 -7.35
C ALA A 383 5.03 13.99 -7.68
N THR A 384 6.21 14.36 -8.18
CA THR A 384 7.31 13.42 -8.43
C THR A 384 7.95 12.89 -7.15
N ALA A 385 8.09 13.73 -6.12
CA ALA A 385 8.51 13.29 -4.79
C ALA A 385 7.45 12.41 -4.11
N GLN A 386 6.16 12.68 -4.37
CA GLN A 386 5.02 11.95 -3.81
C GLN A 386 4.92 10.51 -4.33
N ALA A 387 5.41 10.25 -5.54
CA ALA A 387 5.38 8.96 -6.22
C ALA A 387 6.04 7.79 -5.46
N ARG A 388 6.72 8.13 -4.37
CA ARG A 388 7.57 7.31 -3.54
C ARG A 388 6.87 6.59 -2.38
N SER A 389 5.76 7.11 -1.84
CA SER A 389 5.32 6.74 -0.48
C SER A 389 4.64 5.37 -0.33
N ASN A 390 4.43 4.61 -1.41
CA ASN A 390 3.69 3.34 -1.38
C ASN A 390 4.55 2.08 -1.55
N ARG A 391 5.88 2.16 -1.38
CA ARG A 391 6.80 1.12 -1.87
C ARG A 391 7.89 0.61 -0.94
N TYR A 392 7.80 0.86 0.36
CA TYR A 392 8.71 0.27 1.33
C TYR A 392 7.94 -0.28 2.51
#